data_AF-A0A645G6G9-F1
#
_entry.id   AF-A0A645G6G9-F1
#
_cell.length_a   1.000
_cell.length_b   1.000
_cell.length_c   1.000
_cell.angle_alpha   90.00
_cell.angle_beta   90.00
_cell.angle_gamma   90.00
#
_symmetry.space_group_name_H-M   'P 1'
#
loop_
_entity.id
_entity.type
_entity.pdbx_description
1 polymer ?
#
loop_
_entity_poly.entity_id
_entity_poly.type
_entity_poly.pdbx_seq_one_letter_code
_entity_poly.pdbx_strand_id
1 'polypeptide(L)'
;MLKGQNSQLPLADPRLSKYAAVNNLGVYEGLAYGLTEAQAGSFSSGDVSLPGTIYSAADFGEVLLEYSEVEFLISEYNNWNQANYVNGVRASLEKWGVATADINAYVSQLPSANQRNVLNQKYIALFTQFLETWSDYRRTGYPDFLIKKDDVIFSGVIEGQSVSYTFSPLFGDGGIPARLYYPVKEQTVNLKNYQGAIAAQGNDLIQTKLWIFK
;
A
#
# COMPACT_ATOMS: atom_id res chain seq x y z
N MET A 1 -11.27 -0.59 0.18
CA MET A 1 -10.56 0.66 0.56
C MET A 1 -11.05 1.87 -0.25
N LEU A 2 -10.76 1.96 -1.55
CA LEU A 2 -11.04 3.14 -2.39
C LEU A 2 -12.52 3.43 -2.70
N LYS A 3 -13.45 2.61 -2.22
CA LYS A 3 -14.90 2.79 -2.38
C LYS A 3 -15.49 3.92 -1.50
N GLY A 4 -14.68 4.62 -0.70
CA GLY A 4 -15.17 5.60 0.29
C GLY A 4 -15.82 4.99 1.53
N GLN A 5 -15.70 3.67 1.71
CA GLN A 5 -16.33 2.92 2.81
C GLN A 5 -15.41 2.78 4.03
N ASN A 6 -14.14 3.15 3.88
CA ASN A 6 -13.15 3.10 4.94
C ASN A 6 -13.14 4.46 5.64
N SER A 7 -13.27 4.52 6.97
CA SER A 7 -13.37 5.79 7.70
C SER A 7 -12.08 6.63 7.66
N GLN A 8 -10.94 5.99 7.38
CA GLN A 8 -9.67 6.65 7.10
C GLN A 8 -9.58 7.23 5.68
N LEU A 9 -10.39 6.74 4.75
CA LEU A 9 -10.49 7.20 3.36
C LEU A 9 -11.98 7.30 2.94
N PRO A 10 -12.71 8.31 3.45
CA PRO A 10 -14.17 8.37 3.34
C PRO A 10 -14.68 8.80 1.96
N LEU A 11 -13.79 9.10 1.01
CA LEU A 11 -14.14 9.52 -0.34
C LEU A 11 -14.00 8.34 -1.31
N ALA A 12 -14.98 8.18 -2.19
CA ALA A 12 -14.85 7.27 -3.33
C ALA A 12 -13.78 7.81 -4.27
N ASP A 13 -12.69 7.06 -4.43
CA ASP A 13 -11.53 7.50 -5.19
C ASP A 13 -11.70 7.18 -6.68
N PRO A 14 -11.62 8.18 -7.58
CA PRO A 14 -11.83 7.95 -9.00
C PRO A 14 -10.71 7.12 -9.65
N ARG A 15 -9.57 6.91 -8.99
CA ARG A 15 -8.51 6.00 -9.43
C ARG A 15 -8.90 4.52 -9.31
N LEU A 16 -9.96 4.18 -8.55
CA LEU A 16 -10.39 2.79 -8.36
C LEU A 16 -10.62 2.05 -9.69
N SER A 17 -11.28 2.71 -10.66
CA SER A 17 -11.53 2.14 -11.99
C SER A 17 -10.27 1.92 -12.84
N LYS A 18 -9.15 2.52 -12.44
CA LYS A 18 -7.84 2.36 -13.08
C LYS A 18 -7.02 1.29 -12.36
N TYR A 19 -7.16 1.18 -11.04
CA TYR A 19 -6.42 0.23 -10.20
C TYR A 19 -6.97 -1.18 -10.31
N ALA A 20 -8.29 -1.31 -10.43
CA ALA A 20 -8.98 -2.58 -10.45
C ALA A 20 -9.94 -2.66 -11.64
N ALA A 21 -10.15 -3.87 -12.14
CA ALA A 21 -11.25 -4.21 -13.01
C ALA A 21 -12.49 -4.55 -12.17
N VAL A 22 -13.66 -4.28 -12.73
CA VAL A 22 -14.94 -4.76 -12.19
C VAL A 22 -14.97 -6.29 -12.31
N ASN A 23 -15.43 -6.99 -11.28
CA ASN A 23 -15.55 -8.45 -11.28
C ASN A 23 -16.75 -8.93 -12.14
N ASN A 24 -16.99 -10.24 -12.23
CA ASN A 24 -18.09 -10.79 -13.04
C ASN A 24 -19.48 -10.45 -12.49
N LEU A 25 -19.56 -9.97 -11.25
CA LEU A 25 -20.79 -9.52 -10.59
C LEU A 25 -21.07 -8.02 -10.83
N GLY A 26 -20.22 -7.32 -11.57
CA GLY A 26 -20.40 -5.90 -11.85
C GLY A 26 -19.97 -4.98 -10.69
N VAL A 27 -19.19 -5.47 -9.73
CA VAL A 27 -18.72 -4.67 -8.58
C VAL A 27 -17.21 -4.66 -8.41
N TYR A 28 -16.70 -3.70 -7.64
CA TYR A 28 -15.32 -3.70 -7.16
C TYR A 28 -15.22 -4.43 -5.82
N GLU A 29 -14.56 -5.58 -5.79
CA GLU A 29 -14.37 -6.37 -4.58
C GLU A 29 -12.97 -6.98 -4.55
N GLY A 30 -12.15 -6.62 -3.56
CA GLY A 30 -10.78 -7.15 -3.47
C GLY A 30 -10.75 -8.53 -2.84
N LEU A 31 -9.71 -9.32 -3.13
CA LEU A 31 -9.38 -10.47 -2.30
C LEU A 31 -8.78 -9.99 -0.97
N ALA A 32 -9.25 -10.55 0.15
CA ALA A 32 -8.69 -10.22 1.45
C ALA A 32 -7.19 -10.58 1.51
N TYR A 33 -6.36 -9.63 1.94
CA TYR A 33 -4.93 -9.87 2.08
C TYR A 33 -4.63 -10.68 3.34
N GLY A 34 -3.65 -11.59 3.26
CA GLY A 34 -3.19 -12.38 4.41
C GLY A 34 -3.93 -13.70 4.62
N LEU A 35 -4.72 -14.14 3.64
CA LEU A 35 -5.29 -15.49 3.60
C LEU A 35 -4.17 -16.53 3.37
N THR A 36 -4.37 -17.73 3.90
CA THR A 36 -3.61 -18.91 3.45
C THR A 36 -3.98 -19.27 2.01
N GLU A 37 -3.10 -19.99 1.30
CA GLU A 37 -3.37 -20.47 -0.06
C GLU A 37 -4.70 -21.26 -0.16
N ALA A 38 -4.99 -22.10 0.83
CA ALA A 38 -6.23 -22.87 0.86
C ALA A 38 -7.48 -21.98 1.01
N GLN A 39 -7.42 -20.96 1.87
CA GLN A 39 -8.53 -20.02 2.06
C GLN A 39 -8.72 -19.12 0.83
N ALA A 40 -7.63 -18.64 0.23
CA ALA A 40 -7.68 -17.84 -1.00
C ALA A 40 -8.27 -18.65 -2.16
N GLY A 41 -7.92 -19.94 -2.26
CA GLY A 41 -8.46 -20.86 -3.27
C GLY A 41 -9.97 -21.14 -3.16
N SER A 42 -10.60 -20.81 -2.03
CA SER A 42 -12.07 -20.92 -1.87
C SER A 42 -12.84 -19.72 -2.44
N PHE A 43 -12.16 -18.66 -2.88
CA PHE A 43 -12.78 -17.52 -3.55
C PHE A 43 -12.80 -17.75 -5.06
N SER A 44 -13.96 -17.61 -5.68
CA SER A 44 -14.07 -17.65 -7.15
C SER A 44 -13.29 -16.49 -7.75
N SER A 45 -12.48 -16.77 -8.77
CA SER A 45 -11.78 -15.74 -9.54
C SER A 45 -12.73 -14.73 -10.20
N GLY A 46 -13.99 -15.12 -10.44
CA GLY A 46 -15.02 -14.22 -10.97
C GLY A 46 -15.62 -13.27 -9.94
N ASP A 47 -15.45 -13.55 -8.65
CA ASP A 47 -16.04 -12.75 -7.56
C ASP A 47 -15.07 -11.69 -7.03
N VAL A 48 -13.80 -11.74 -7.45
CA VAL A 48 -12.77 -10.78 -7.06
C VAL A 48 -12.37 -9.90 -8.24
N SER A 49 -12.12 -8.64 -7.94
CA SER A 49 -11.55 -7.66 -8.85
C SER A 49 -10.09 -7.95 -9.11
N LEU A 50 -9.77 -8.17 -10.38
CA LEU A 50 -8.40 -8.27 -10.86
C LEU A 50 -7.79 -6.88 -11.06
N PRO A 51 -6.45 -6.76 -11.22
CA PRO A 51 -5.84 -5.50 -11.62
C PRO A 51 -6.47 -4.94 -12.90
N GLY A 52 -6.56 -3.62 -12.99
CA GLY A 52 -7.04 -2.92 -14.19
C GLY A 52 -6.25 -3.31 -15.45
N THR A 53 -6.86 -3.22 -16.63
CA THR A 53 -6.23 -3.71 -17.87
C THR A 53 -4.98 -2.93 -18.30
N ILE A 54 -4.80 -1.71 -17.78
CA ILE A 54 -3.64 -0.85 -18.10
C ILE A 54 -2.30 -1.52 -17.72
N TYR A 55 -2.28 -2.37 -16.69
CA TYR A 55 -1.06 -3.07 -16.24
C TYR A 55 -0.60 -4.17 -17.18
N SER A 56 -1.51 -4.67 -18.02
CA SER A 56 -1.22 -5.74 -18.97
C SER A 56 -0.72 -5.20 -20.32
N ALA A 57 -0.64 -3.88 -20.48
CA ALA A 57 -0.11 -3.27 -21.69
C ALA A 57 1.41 -3.52 -21.79
N ALA A 58 1.87 -3.97 -22.96
CA ALA A 58 3.28 -4.32 -23.17
C ALA A 58 4.24 -3.12 -23.03
N ASP A 59 3.71 -1.91 -23.21
CA ASP A 59 4.39 -0.62 -23.10
C ASP A 59 4.02 0.13 -21.81
N PHE A 60 3.37 -0.53 -20.84
CA PHE A 60 3.12 0.08 -19.53
C PHE A 60 4.45 0.46 -18.87
N GLY A 61 4.70 1.77 -18.80
CA GLY A 61 5.88 2.34 -18.16
C GLY A 61 5.55 2.84 -16.76
N GLU A 62 6.56 2.84 -15.90
CA GLU A 62 6.46 3.42 -14.56
C GLU A 62 7.45 4.56 -14.38
N VAL A 63 7.06 5.57 -13.60
CA VAL A 63 7.90 6.74 -13.32
C VAL A 63 8.65 6.49 -12.01
N LEU A 64 9.98 6.57 -12.03
CA LEU A 64 10.80 6.29 -10.85
C LEU A 64 10.59 7.28 -9.69
N LEU A 65 10.40 8.56 -10.01
CA LEU A 65 10.09 9.61 -9.03
C LEU A 65 8.97 10.49 -9.59
N GLU A 66 7.78 10.37 -9.02
CA GLU A 66 6.62 11.10 -9.50
C GLU A 66 6.56 12.53 -8.96
N TYR A 67 6.02 13.45 -9.75
CA TYR A 67 5.68 14.78 -9.25
C TYR A 67 4.67 14.72 -8.09
N SER A 68 3.75 13.75 -8.12
CA SER A 68 2.80 13.50 -7.02
C SER A 68 3.54 13.26 -5.70
N GLU A 69 4.56 12.39 -5.73
CA GLU A 69 5.42 12.07 -4.60
C GLU A 69 6.20 13.29 -4.10
N VAL A 70 6.82 14.04 -5.01
CA VAL A 70 7.56 15.27 -4.69
C VAL A 70 6.67 16.28 -3.97
N GLU A 71 5.44 16.50 -4.46
CA GLU A 71 4.49 17.40 -3.81
C GLU A 71 4.09 16.92 -2.41
N PHE A 72 3.91 15.60 -2.19
CA PHE A 72 3.65 15.08 -0.84
C PHE A 72 4.86 15.26 0.09
N LEU A 73 6.10 15.08 -0.41
CA LEU A 73 7.32 15.33 0.35
C LEU A 73 7.46 16.82 0.72
N ILE A 74 7.16 17.73 -0.22
CA ILE A 74 7.16 19.17 0.05
C ILE A 74 6.04 19.54 1.02
N SER A 75 4.87 18.92 0.93
CA SER A 75 3.77 19.10 1.88
C SER A 75 4.23 18.72 3.29
N GLU A 76 4.80 17.53 3.48
CA GLU A 76 5.35 17.07 4.75
C GLU A 76 6.43 18.02 5.28
N TYR A 77 7.41 18.39 4.45
CA TYR A 77 8.49 19.31 4.81
C TYR A 77 7.98 20.68 5.27
N ASN A 78 6.99 21.23 4.56
CA ASN A 78 6.38 22.53 4.88
C ASN A 78 5.22 22.42 5.87
N ASN A 79 5.33 21.49 6.84
CA ASN A 79 4.37 21.28 7.92
C ASN A 79 2.94 21.00 7.43
N TRP A 80 2.80 19.99 6.58
CA TRP A 80 1.54 19.56 5.97
C TRP A 80 0.88 20.66 5.13
N ASN A 81 1.66 21.28 4.25
CA ASN A 81 1.17 22.37 3.40
C ASN A 81 -0.01 21.91 2.52
N GLN A 82 -1.12 22.63 2.63
CA GLN A 82 -2.37 22.33 1.93
C GLN A 82 -2.26 22.41 0.41
N ALA A 83 -1.54 23.39 -0.12
CA ALA A 83 -1.41 23.58 -1.57
C ALA A 83 -0.63 22.41 -2.19
N ASN A 84 0.50 22.03 -1.57
CA ASN A 84 1.28 20.89 -2.03
C ASN A 84 0.52 19.56 -1.89
N TYR A 85 -0.23 19.38 -0.81
CA TYR A 85 -1.10 18.21 -0.66
C TYR A 85 -2.11 18.10 -1.81
N VAL A 86 -2.79 19.20 -2.14
CA VAL A 86 -3.76 19.24 -3.24
C VAL A 86 -3.10 19.00 -4.60
N ASN A 87 -1.92 19.59 -4.83
CA ASN A 87 -1.15 19.38 -6.05
C ASN A 87 -0.74 17.91 -6.21
N GLY A 88 -0.26 17.27 -5.14
CA GLY A 88 0.13 15.86 -5.15
C GLY A 88 -1.04 14.93 -5.49
N VAL A 89 -2.21 15.16 -4.87
CA VAL A 89 -3.42 14.40 -5.19
C VAL A 89 -3.86 14.62 -6.64
N ARG A 90 -3.90 15.88 -7.10
CA ARG A 90 -4.26 16.23 -8.48
C ARG A 90 -3.32 15.57 -9.49
N ALA A 91 -2.01 15.66 -9.29
CA ALA A 91 -1.01 15.07 -10.17
C ALA A 91 -1.16 13.54 -10.28
N SER A 92 -1.44 12.86 -9.15
CA SER A 92 -1.72 11.42 -9.17
C SER A 92 -2.97 11.10 -9.99
N LEU A 93 -4.06 11.85 -9.80
CA LEU A 93 -5.30 11.66 -10.56
C LEU A 93 -5.10 11.87 -12.07
N GLU A 94 -4.33 12.89 -12.44
CA GLU A 94 -3.97 13.19 -13.83
C GLU A 94 -3.13 12.07 -14.46
N LYS A 95 -2.12 11.53 -13.75
CA LYS A 95 -1.31 10.38 -14.19
C LYS A 95 -2.21 9.20 -14.59
N TRP A 96 -3.21 8.92 -13.77
CA TRP A 96 -4.12 7.79 -13.98
C TRP A 96 -5.25 8.08 -14.99
N GLY A 97 -5.22 9.25 -15.66
CA GLY A 97 -6.18 9.60 -16.70
C GLY A 97 -7.61 9.74 -16.17
N VAL A 98 -7.77 10.26 -14.95
CA VAL A 98 -9.07 10.65 -14.41
C VAL A 98 -9.55 11.92 -15.12
N ALA A 99 -10.85 11.99 -15.46
CA ALA A 99 -11.40 13.14 -16.15
C ALA A 99 -11.32 14.42 -15.29
N THR A 100 -10.99 15.56 -15.88
CA THR A 100 -10.78 16.83 -15.16
C THR A 100 -11.97 17.23 -14.26
N ALA A 101 -13.19 16.93 -14.67
CA ALA A 101 -14.38 17.19 -13.86
C ALA A 101 -14.37 16.37 -12.55
N ASP A 102 -14.04 15.08 -12.62
CA ASP A 102 -13.94 14.19 -11.46
C ASP A 102 -12.76 14.57 -10.56
N ILE A 103 -11.64 15.00 -11.15
CA ILE A 103 -10.48 15.52 -10.40
C ILE A 103 -10.91 16.73 -9.56
N ASN A 104 -11.56 17.71 -10.18
CA ASN A 104 -11.99 18.92 -9.48
C ASN A 104 -13.01 18.59 -8.37
N ALA A 105 -13.95 17.69 -8.65
CA ALA A 105 -14.93 17.24 -7.66
C ALA A 105 -14.27 16.52 -6.47
N TYR A 106 -13.32 15.62 -6.72
CA TYR A 106 -12.61 14.90 -5.66
C TYR A 106 -11.74 15.85 -4.83
N VAL A 107 -10.95 16.71 -5.48
CA VAL A 107 -10.07 17.68 -4.81
C VAL A 107 -10.85 18.64 -3.92
N SER A 108 -12.05 19.08 -4.34
CA SER A 108 -12.89 19.97 -3.52
C SER A 108 -13.40 19.36 -2.23
N GLN A 109 -13.41 18.02 -2.14
CA GLN A 109 -13.90 17.27 -0.98
C GLN A 109 -12.77 16.74 -0.10
N LEU A 110 -11.50 16.96 -0.49
CA LEU A 110 -10.37 16.48 0.29
C LEU A 110 -10.40 17.07 1.70
N PRO A 111 -10.19 16.24 2.73
CA PRO A 111 -10.02 16.74 4.08
C PRO A 111 -8.75 17.59 4.16
N SER A 112 -8.70 18.54 5.10
CA SER A 112 -7.53 19.41 5.29
C SER A 112 -6.25 18.61 5.46
N ALA A 113 -5.15 19.15 4.95
CA ALA A 113 -3.83 18.57 5.06
C ALA A 113 -3.43 18.45 6.54
N ASN A 114 -3.00 17.24 6.89
CA ASN A 114 -2.34 16.86 8.12
C ASN A 114 -1.54 15.59 7.83
N GLN A 115 -0.73 15.15 8.79
CA GLN A 115 0.11 13.96 8.64
C GLN A 115 -0.65 12.76 8.06
N ARG A 116 -1.77 12.41 8.68
CA ARG A 116 -2.58 11.26 8.29
C ARG A 116 -3.11 11.38 6.87
N ASN A 117 -3.72 12.51 6.52
CA ASN A 117 -4.36 12.69 5.22
C ASN A 117 -3.33 12.75 4.08
N VAL A 118 -2.21 13.45 4.29
CA VAL A 118 -1.12 13.56 3.30
C VAL A 118 -0.50 12.17 3.08
N LEU A 119 -0.09 11.47 4.14
CA LEU A 119 0.58 10.18 4.01
C LEU A 119 -0.36 9.07 3.51
N ASN A 120 -1.65 9.10 3.89
CA ASN A 120 -2.65 8.18 3.34
C ASN A 120 -2.87 8.41 1.83
N GLN A 121 -2.89 9.66 1.36
CA GLN A 121 -2.98 9.94 -0.08
C GLN A 121 -1.69 9.61 -0.82
N LYS A 122 -0.51 9.84 -0.21
CA LYS A 122 0.78 9.43 -0.75
C LYS A 122 0.82 7.92 -0.97
N TYR A 123 0.33 7.12 -0.01
CA TYR A 123 0.19 5.67 -0.15
C TYR A 123 -0.65 5.26 -1.38
N ILE A 124 -1.78 5.95 -1.62
CA ILE A 124 -2.63 5.67 -2.79
C ILE A 124 -1.94 6.09 -4.09
N ALA A 125 -1.22 7.21 -4.07
CA ALA A 125 -0.50 7.73 -5.24
C ALA A 125 0.67 6.82 -5.66
N LEU A 126 1.38 6.25 -4.69
CA LEU A 126 2.48 5.30 -4.89
C LEU A 126 2.03 3.88 -5.25
N PHE A 127 0.78 3.68 -5.68
CA PHE A 127 0.36 2.41 -6.26
C PHE A 127 1.25 2.12 -7.48
N THR A 128 1.84 0.91 -7.53
CA THR A 128 2.96 0.41 -8.37
C THR A 128 4.39 0.76 -7.91
N GLN A 129 4.56 1.68 -6.97
CA GLN A 129 5.84 2.06 -6.32
C GLN A 129 5.93 1.50 -4.88
N PHE A 130 5.84 0.17 -4.76
CA PHE A 130 5.66 -0.49 -3.47
C PHE A 130 6.89 -0.39 -2.53
N LEU A 131 8.11 -0.23 -3.07
CA LEU A 131 9.31 -0.05 -2.24
C LEU A 131 9.33 1.30 -1.52
N GLU A 132 8.88 2.37 -2.19
CA GLU A 132 8.73 3.68 -1.55
C GLU A 132 7.62 3.65 -0.50
N THR A 133 6.50 3.01 -0.84
CA THR A 133 5.40 2.80 0.11
C THR A 133 5.85 2.03 1.37
N TRP A 134 6.64 0.96 1.21
CA TRP A 134 7.19 0.20 2.33
C TRP A 134 8.20 1.02 3.15
N SER A 135 8.98 1.88 2.50
CA SER A 135 9.92 2.78 3.16
C SER A 135 9.19 3.87 3.97
N ASP A 136 8.15 4.49 3.41
CA ASP A 136 7.33 5.48 4.10
C ASP A 136 6.57 4.88 5.29
N TYR A 137 6.03 3.67 5.16
CA TYR A 137 5.38 3.01 6.30
C TYR A 137 6.37 2.75 7.42
N ARG A 138 7.58 2.26 7.12
CA ARG A 138 8.62 2.03 8.14
C ARG A 138 9.09 3.32 8.82
N ARG A 139 9.07 4.44 8.09
CA ARG A 139 9.45 5.77 8.58
C ARG A 139 8.35 6.44 9.42
N THR A 140 7.09 6.30 9.01
CA THR A 140 5.98 7.14 9.51
C THR A 140 4.88 6.37 10.23
N GLY A 141 4.75 5.07 9.99
CA GLY A 141 3.62 4.25 10.45
C GLY A 141 2.33 4.43 9.65
N TYR A 142 2.34 5.23 8.56
CA TYR A 142 1.18 5.44 7.69
C TYR A 142 1.30 4.62 6.39
N PRO A 143 0.18 4.13 5.83
CA PRO A 143 -1.19 4.48 6.22
C PRO A 143 -1.68 3.78 7.48
N ASP A 144 -2.65 4.39 8.15
CA ASP A 144 -3.21 3.93 9.43
C ASP A 144 -4.32 2.87 9.27
N PHE A 145 -4.47 2.31 8.08
CA PHE A 145 -5.49 1.30 7.73
C PHE A 145 -4.89 -0.01 7.19
N LEU A 146 -3.58 -0.23 7.34
CA LEU A 146 -3.00 -1.54 7.05
C LEU A 146 -3.47 -2.58 8.07
N ILE A 147 -3.62 -3.81 7.59
CA ILE A 147 -3.98 -4.99 8.39
C ILE A 147 -2.89 -5.25 9.43
N LYS A 148 -3.30 -5.56 10.65
CA LYS A 148 -2.44 -5.93 11.77
C LYS A 148 -2.67 -7.38 12.14
N LYS A 149 -1.66 -7.96 12.80
CA LYS A 149 -1.77 -9.29 13.40
C LYS A 149 -3.07 -9.37 14.22
N ASP A 150 -3.78 -10.49 14.06
CA ASP A 150 -5.02 -10.81 14.74
C ASP A 150 -6.26 -9.98 14.29
N ASP A 151 -6.12 -9.10 13.29
CA ASP A 151 -7.28 -8.46 12.65
C ASP A 151 -8.11 -9.48 11.88
N VAL A 152 -9.44 -9.36 11.96
CA VAL A 152 -10.35 -10.10 11.08
C VAL A 152 -10.29 -9.50 9.68
N ILE A 153 -9.73 -10.26 8.73
CA ILE A 153 -9.52 -9.83 7.34
C ILE A 153 -10.68 -10.18 6.43
N PHE A 154 -11.50 -11.14 6.83
CA PHE A 154 -12.70 -11.52 6.10
C PHE A 154 -13.74 -12.10 7.06
N SER A 155 -15.01 -11.74 6.85
CA SER A 155 -16.16 -12.38 7.48
C SER A 155 -17.27 -12.47 6.44
N GLY A 156 -17.77 -13.66 6.17
CA GLY A 156 -18.76 -13.85 5.11
C GLY A 156 -19.19 -15.29 4.95
N VAL A 157 -19.86 -15.56 3.84
CA VAL A 157 -20.30 -16.91 3.47
C VAL A 157 -19.49 -17.36 2.26
N ILE A 158 -18.84 -18.52 2.38
CA ILE A 158 -18.14 -19.19 1.29
C ILE A 158 -18.71 -20.59 1.17
N GLU A 159 -19.12 -21.00 -0.03
CA GLU A 159 -19.72 -22.31 -0.30
C GLU A 159 -20.90 -22.64 0.65
N GLY A 160 -21.70 -21.63 1.02
CA GLY A 160 -22.83 -21.78 1.92
C GLY A 160 -22.47 -21.89 3.41
N GLN A 161 -21.20 -21.79 3.78
CA GLN A 161 -20.72 -21.81 5.17
C GLN A 161 -20.28 -20.43 5.63
N SER A 162 -20.72 -20.02 6.82
CA SER A 162 -20.20 -18.80 7.46
C SER A 162 -18.76 -19.02 7.91
N VAL A 163 -17.85 -18.18 7.44
CA VAL A 163 -16.43 -18.21 7.78
C VAL A 163 -15.98 -16.85 8.30
N SER A 164 -14.97 -16.88 9.18
CA SER A 164 -14.22 -15.70 9.61
C SER A 164 -12.74 -16.03 9.57
N TYR A 165 -11.97 -15.17 8.90
CA TYR A 165 -10.53 -15.34 8.74
C TYR A 165 -9.81 -14.18 9.41
N THR A 166 -8.76 -14.53 10.14
CA THR A 166 -7.93 -13.61 10.90
C THR A 166 -6.52 -13.63 10.34
N PHE A 167 -5.90 -12.45 10.23
CA PHE A 167 -4.52 -12.35 9.76
C PHE A 167 -3.53 -12.92 10.78
N SER A 168 -2.80 -13.94 10.36
CA SER A 168 -1.68 -14.50 11.10
C SER A 168 -0.43 -14.50 10.21
N PRO A 169 0.59 -13.67 10.52
CA PRO A 169 1.78 -13.60 9.69
C PRO A 169 2.60 -14.89 9.78
N LEU A 170 3.13 -15.32 8.63
CA LEU A 170 3.95 -16.54 8.52
C LEU A 170 5.27 -16.45 9.31
N PHE A 171 5.78 -15.24 9.47
CA PHE A 171 7.06 -15.00 10.13
C PHE A 171 7.02 -13.70 10.92
N GLY A 172 7.89 -13.64 11.91
CA GLY A 172 8.11 -12.45 12.72
C GLY A 172 7.09 -12.23 13.84
N ASP A 173 7.02 -10.99 14.30
CA ASP A 173 6.36 -10.62 15.56
C ASP A 173 4.92 -10.09 15.37
N GLY A 174 4.45 -9.98 14.13
CA GLY A 174 3.15 -9.37 13.84
C GLY A 174 3.22 -8.09 13.02
N GLY A 175 4.37 -7.43 12.99
CA GLY A 175 4.55 -6.16 12.29
C GLY A 175 4.91 -6.32 10.82
N ILE A 176 4.86 -5.19 10.10
CA ILE A 176 5.47 -5.08 8.76
C ILE A 176 6.99 -5.27 8.92
N PRO A 177 7.63 -6.12 8.09
CA PRO A 177 9.08 -6.30 8.11
C PRO A 177 9.83 -4.95 8.04
N ALA A 178 10.81 -4.75 8.92
CA ALA A 178 11.64 -3.55 8.94
C ALA A 178 12.76 -3.59 7.88
N ARG A 179 13.16 -4.79 7.45
CA ARG A 179 14.17 -5.02 6.39
C ARG A 179 14.04 -6.42 5.80
N LEU A 180 14.82 -6.68 4.75
CA LEU A 180 15.08 -8.02 4.23
C LEU A 180 16.36 -8.60 4.86
N TYR A 181 16.46 -9.93 4.87
CA TYR A 181 17.68 -10.64 5.26
C TYR A 181 18.83 -10.34 4.30
N TYR A 182 20.06 -10.50 4.79
CA TYR A 182 21.17 -10.66 3.86
C TYR A 182 21.03 -11.98 3.10
N PRO A 183 21.47 -12.06 1.82
CA PRO A 183 21.51 -13.32 1.11
C PRO A 183 22.36 -14.35 1.86
N VAL A 184 21.89 -15.60 1.95
CA VAL A 184 22.60 -16.69 2.66
C VAL A 184 24.05 -16.85 2.19
N LYS A 185 24.32 -16.56 0.91
CA LYS A 185 25.67 -16.60 0.34
C LYS A 185 26.66 -15.67 1.05
N GLU A 186 26.24 -14.50 1.52
CA GLU A 186 27.12 -13.57 2.25
C GLU A 186 27.66 -14.20 3.55
N GLN A 187 26.89 -15.11 4.16
CA GLN A 187 27.28 -15.82 5.37
C GLN A 187 28.38 -16.86 5.12
N THR A 188 28.51 -17.36 3.89
CA THR A 188 29.48 -18.41 3.55
C THR A 188 30.72 -17.86 2.85
N VAL A 189 30.57 -16.86 1.96
CA VAL A 189 31.69 -16.34 1.15
C VAL A 189 32.22 -14.98 1.61
N ASN A 190 31.49 -14.27 2.48
CA ASN A 190 31.82 -12.92 2.95
C ASN A 190 31.67 -12.78 4.48
N LEU A 191 31.89 -13.89 5.20
CA LEU A 191 31.55 -14.05 6.62
C LEU A 191 32.08 -12.91 7.50
N LYS A 192 33.32 -12.46 7.30
CA LYS A 192 33.94 -11.39 8.10
C LYS A 192 33.15 -10.08 7.99
N ASN A 193 32.75 -9.68 6.78
CA ASN A 193 32.01 -8.44 6.57
C ASN A 193 30.55 -8.58 7.02
N TYR A 194 29.93 -9.74 6.80
CA TYR A 194 28.60 -10.06 7.32
C TYR A 194 28.54 -9.95 8.86
N GLN A 195 29.52 -10.53 9.56
CA GLN A 195 29.63 -10.42 11.02
C GLN A 195 29.87 -8.97 11.47
N GLY A 196 30.67 -8.20 10.73
CA GLY A 196 30.87 -6.77 10.97
C GLY A 196 29.57 -5.97 10.86
N ALA A 197 28.75 -6.25 9.83
CA ALA A 197 27.45 -5.62 9.64
C ALA A 197 26.48 -5.96 10.77
N ILE A 198 26.40 -7.23 11.18
CA ILE A 198 25.56 -7.67 12.31
C ILE A 198 25.97 -6.98 13.61
N ALA A 199 27.27 -6.89 13.89
CA ALA A 199 27.77 -6.23 15.09
C ALA A 199 27.36 -4.74 15.14
N ALA A 200 27.28 -4.07 13.98
CA ALA A 200 26.89 -2.66 13.90
C ALA A 200 25.37 -2.43 13.92
N GLN A 201 24.59 -3.31 13.27
CA GLN A 201 23.16 -3.09 13.06
C GLN A 201 22.26 -3.83 14.06
N GLY A 202 22.75 -4.93 14.64
CA GLY A 202 21.98 -5.97 15.32
C GLY A 202 21.83 -7.26 14.48
N ASN A 203 21.19 -8.28 15.07
CA ASN A 203 20.99 -9.59 14.42
C ASN A 203 20.35 -9.47 13.03
N ASP A 204 20.66 -10.42 12.15
CA ASP A 204 20.07 -10.49 10.82
C ASP A 204 18.62 -11.03 10.88
N LEU A 205 17.72 -10.17 11.35
CA LEU A 205 16.29 -10.42 11.48
C LEU A 205 15.51 -9.39 10.67
N ILE A 206 14.33 -9.77 10.18
CA ILE A 206 13.43 -8.85 9.47
C ILE A 206 12.84 -7.76 10.39
N GLN A 207 12.86 -7.96 11.72
CA GLN A 207 12.43 -6.98 12.71
C GLN A 207 13.52 -5.94 13.02
N THR A 208 14.77 -6.21 12.65
CA THR A 208 15.88 -5.31 12.96
C THR A 208 15.68 -3.99 12.23
N LYS A 209 15.36 -2.94 12.99
CA LYS A 209 15.14 -1.60 12.44
C LYS A 209 16.40 -1.05 11.77
N LEU A 210 16.24 -0.56 10.54
CA LEU A 210 17.31 0.13 9.82
C LEU A 210 17.67 1.44 10.54
N TRP A 211 18.95 1.81 10.48
CA TRP A 211 19.50 2.98 11.16
C TRP A 211 18.78 4.30 10.82
N ILE A 212 18.31 4.46 9.58
CA ILE A 212 17.59 5.64 9.10
C ILE A 212 16.15 5.76 9.65
N PHE A 213 15.62 4.69 10.26
CA PHE A 213 14.28 4.66 10.87
C PHE A 213 14.32 4.47 12.40
N LYS A 214 15.51 4.65 13.00
CA LYS A 214 15.68 4.72 14.46
C LYS A 214 15.57 6.18 14.89
#